data_AF-A0AA97AZM1-F1
#
_entry.id   AF-A0AA97AZM1-F1
#
_cell.length_a   1.000
_cell.length_b   1.000
_cell.length_c   1.000
_cell.angle_alpha   90.00
_cell.angle_beta   90.00
_cell.angle_gamma   90.00
#
_symmetry.space_group_name_H-M   'P 1'
#
loop_
_entity.id
_entity.type
_entity.pdbx_description
1 polymer ?
#
loop_
_entity_poly.entity_id
_entity_poly.type
_entity_poly.pdbx_seq_one_letter_code
_entity_poly.pdbx_strand_id
1 'polypeptide(L)'
;MARLDPHSYNDSTQPETETLDWRARVDFKTQRLHAEVTHTLKEASAGPLDLDTRDLEIRDVVDAAGRPLPYILSPSEPILGSRLRIELPVGLRQFTVRYRTAPHASALQWLTPSQTAGGKHPFLYSQCQAIHARSVVPLQDTPRIRIRYTASLRIPKALKAVMAASFLRREEHGVEAEEHYEMPQPVPPYLLAFAVGSRRRRSWGRARACGRSRSCWRTRRRSSPAWTTCCAPPSRSSGPMTGSASTCSPCRPRSPTAAWRTRA
;
A
#
# COMPACT_ATOMS: atom_id res chain seq x y z
N MET A 1 -29.99 -4.60 -7.40
CA MET A 1 -28.56 -4.89 -7.53
C MET A 1 -27.98 -4.97 -6.13
N ALA A 2 -27.42 -6.12 -5.76
CA ALA A 2 -27.10 -6.45 -4.37
C ALA A 2 -25.59 -6.38 -4.14
N ARG A 3 -25.16 -5.47 -3.27
CA ARG A 3 -23.78 -5.44 -2.78
C ARG A 3 -23.54 -6.71 -1.96
N LEU A 4 -22.63 -7.56 -2.44
CA LEU A 4 -22.24 -8.79 -1.75
C LEU A 4 -21.39 -8.51 -0.51
N ASP A 5 -20.79 -7.33 -0.45
CA ASP A 5 -19.99 -6.83 0.67
C ASP A 5 -20.53 -5.44 1.05
N PRO A 6 -21.08 -5.25 2.26
CA PRO A 6 -21.61 -3.96 2.69
C PRO A 6 -20.53 -2.87 2.78
N HIS A 7 -19.26 -3.26 2.83
CA HIS A 7 -18.14 -2.34 2.95
C HIS A 7 -17.47 -1.98 1.63
N SER A 8 -18.00 -2.40 0.47
CA SER A 8 -17.51 -2.01 -0.86
C SER A 8 -18.66 -1.57 -1.75
N TYR A 9 -18.38 -0.64 -2.67
CA TYR A 9 -19.32 -0.26 -3.72
C TYR A 9 -19.44 -1.31 -4.84
N ASN A 10 -18.59 -2.34 -4.83
CA ASN A 10 -18.61 -3.43 -5.80
C ASN A 10 -19.94 -4.21 -5.78
N ASP A 11 -20.55 -4.38 -6.96
CA ASP A 11 -21.71 -5.22 -7.18
C ASP A 11 -21.31 -6.55 -7.85
N SER A 12 -22.03 -7.63 -7.53
CA SER A 12 -21.95 -8.94 -8.19
C SER A 12 -22.02 -8.96 -9.72
N THR A 13 -22.62 -7.94 -10.34
CA THR A 13 -22.81 -7.82 -11.78
C THR A 13 -21.66 -7.13 -12.51
N GLN A 14 -20.73 -6.53 -11.76
CA GLN A 14 -19.62 -5.76 -12.31
C GLN A 14 -18.41 -6.66 -12.60
N PRO A 15 -17.58 -6.31 -13.60
CA PRO A 15 -16.37 -7.07 -13.89
C PRO A 15 -15.37 -6.96 -12.73
N GLU A 16 -14.65 -8.04 -12.46
CA GLU A 16 -13.60 -8.07 -11.44
C GLU A 16 -12.23 -7.72 -12.03
N THR A 17 -11.46 -6.94 -11.28
CA THR A 17 -10.05 -6.67 -11.58
C THR A 17 -9.21 -7.94 -11.39
N GLU A 18 -8.41 -8.30 -12.41
CA GLU A 18 -7.46 -9.41 -12.39
C GLU A 18 -6.06 -8.97 -11.95
N THR A 19 -5.56 -7.88 -12.55
CA THR A 19 -4.23 -7.34 -12.28
C THR A 19 -4.24 -5.81 -12.18
N LEU A 20 -3.29 -5.29 -11.42
CA LEU A 20 -2.99 -3.86 -11.31
C LEU A 20 -1.55 -3.57 -11.69
N ASP A 21 -1.32 -2.56 -12.55
CA ASP A 21 -0.02 -1.89 -12.66
C ASP A 21 -0.10 -0.55 -11.95
N TRP A 22 0.51 -0.45 -10.77
CA TRP A 22 0.48 0.74 -9.93
C TRP A 22 1.79 1.51 -10.00
N ARG A 23 1.75 2.77 -10.40
CA ARG A 23 2.92 3.65 -10.42
C ARG A 23 2.66 4.84 -9.52
N ALA A 24 3.54 5.09 -8.58
CA ALA A 24 3.39 6.19 -7.65
C ALA A 24 4.71 6.91 -7.38
N ARG A 25 4.65 8.23 -7.34
CA ARG A 25 5.72 9.10 -6.87
C ARG A 25 5.38 9.61 -5.47
N VAL A 26 6.31 9.40 -4.54
CA VAL A 26 6.15 9.77 -3.13
C VAL A 26 6.65 11.19 -2.91
N ASP A 27 5.74 12.12 -2.62
CA ASP A 27 6.08 13.49 -2.27
C ASP A 27 5.96 13.71 -0.76
N PHE A 28 7.11 13.69 -0.08
CA PHE A 28 7.20 13.97 1.36
C PHE A 28 6.93 15.43 1.74
N LYS A 29 7.04 16.38 0.79
CA LYS A 29 6.80 17.80 1.07
C LYS A 29 5.31 18.08 1.19
N THR A 30 4.53 17.58 0.24
CA THR A 30 3.07 17.74 0.23
C THR A 30 2.35 16.61 0.96
N GLN A 31 3.07 15.56 1.36
CA GLN A 31 2.53 14.33 1.96
C GLN A 31 1.50 13.65 1.05
N ARG A 32 1.77 13.63 -0.26
CA ARG A 32 0.88 13.04 -1.25
C ARG A 32 1.60 12.00 -2.10
N LEU A 33 0.84 11.04 -2.58
CA LEU A 33 1.25 10.18 -3.70
C LEU A 33 0.66 10.77 -4.97
N HIS A 34 1.52 10.98 -5.96
CA HIS A 34 1.09 11.24 -7.33
C HIS A 34 1.13 9.91 -8.06
N ALA A 35 -0.02 9.38 -8.44
CA ALA A 35 -0.11 8.00 -8.87
C ALA A 35 -1.00 7.80 -10.09
N GLU A 36 -0.69 6.74 -10.81
CA GLU A 36 -1.55 6.15 -11.82
C GLU A 36 -1.69 4.66 -11.52
N VAL A 37 -2.87 4.12 -11.79
CA VAL A 37 -3.12 2.69 -11.69
C VAL A 37 -3.80 2.22 -12.95
N THR A 38 -3.23 1.20 -13.58
CA THR A 38 -3.83 0.52 -14.73
C THR A 38 -4.51 -0.75 -14.23
N HIS A 39 -5.82 -0.82 -14.40
CA HIS A 39 -6.63 -1.98 -14.11
C HIS A 39 -6.71 -2.87 -15.34
N THR A 40 -6.47 -4.17 -15.17
CA THR A 40 -6.83 -5.18 -16.17
C THR A 40 -7.95 -6.04 -15.60
N LEU A 41 -9.08 -6.07 -16.28
CA LEU A 41 -10.24 -6.87 -15.91
C LEU A 41 -10.05 -8.33 -16.34
N LYS A 42 -10.65 -9.26 -15.60
CA LYS A 42 -10.62 -10.70 -15.92
C LYS A 42 -11.16 -10.98 -17.32
N GLU A 43 -12.23 -10.30 -17.68
CA GLU A 43 -12.90 -10.41 -18.97
C GLU A 43 -13.19 -9.01 -19.50
N ALA A 44 -13.29 -8.90 -20.83
CA ALA A 44 -13.74 -7.66 -21.45
C ALA A 44 -15.19 -7.38 -21.04
N SER A 45 -15.50 -6.12 -20.73
CA SER A 45 -16.79 -5.76 -20.16
C SER A 45 -17.36 -4.49 -20.81
N ALA A 46 -18.53 -4.07 -20.32
CA ALA A 46 -19.26 -2.89 -20.76
C ALA A 46 -20.14 -2.36 -19.62
N GLY A 47 -20.47 -1.08 -19.65
CA GLY A 47 -21.36 -0.46 -18.68
C GLY A 47 -20.65 0.03 -17.41
N PRO A 48 -21.37 0.22 -16.30
CA PRO A 48 -20.84 0.89 -15.12
C PRO A 48 -19.92 -0.02 -14.31
N LEU A 49 -18.74 0.49 -13.96
CA LEU A 49 -17.82 -0.09 -12.98
C LEU A 49 -17.66 0.87 -11.81
N ASP A 50 -17.95 0.40 -10.61
CA ASP A 50 -17.79 1.14 -9.36
C ASP A 50 -16.48 0.74 -8.66
N LEU A 51 -15.61 1.71 -8.42
CA LEU A 51 -14.39 1.57 -7.63
C LEU A 51 -14.57 2.27 -6.28
N ASP A 52 -14.00 1.68 -5.23
CA ASP A 52 -13.92 2.29 -3.92
C ASP A 52 -12.78 3.31 -3.90
N THR A 53 -13.08 4.53 -3.41
CA THR A 53 -12.08 5.58 -3.21
C THR A 53 -12.30 6.26 -1.86
N ARG A 54 -11.24 6.81 -1.26
CA ARG A 54 -11.36 7.70 -0.09
C ARG A 54 -10.33 8.81 -0.18
N ASP A 55 -10.80 10.05 -0.21
CA ASP A 55 -9.97 11.26 -0.27
C ASP A 55 -8.94 11.21 -1.41
N LEU A 56 -9.36 10.69 -2.56
CA LEU A 56 -8.56 10.66 -3.79
C LEU A 56 -9.01 11.79 -4.72
N GLU A 57 -8.04 12.59 -5.17
CA GLU A 57 -8.26 13.57 -6.23
C GLU A 57 -8.04 12.90 -7.59
N ILE A 58 -9.14 12.49 -8.23
CA ILE A 58 -9.11 11.90 -9.58
C ILE A 58 -8.80 12.99 -10.60
N ARG A 59 -7.82 12.74 -11.47
CA ARG A 59 -7.37 13.67 -12.52
C ARG A 59 -7.98 13.30 -13.86
N ASP A 60 -7.80 12.06 -14.27
CA ASP A 60 -8.39 11.50 -15.48
C ASP A 60 -8.60 9.99 -15.34
N VAL A 61 -9.43 9.46 -16.24
CA VAL A 61 -9.58 8.04 -16.49
C VAL A 61 -9.47 7.86 -18.00
N VAL A 62 -8.59 6.97 -18.45
CA VAL A 62 -8.32 6.74 -19.88
C VAL A 62 -8.31 5.25 -20.20
N ASP A 63 -8.62 4.88 -21.44
CA ASP A 63 -8.43 3.52 -21.93
C ASP A 63 -6.97 3.23 -22.31
N ALA A 64 -6.69 2.01 -22.76
CA ALA A 64 -5.35 1.60 -23.21
C ALA A 64 -4.81 2.40 -24.41
N ALA A 65 -5.68 3.06 -25.19
CA ALA A 65 -5.29 3.95 -26.28
C ALA A 65 -5.12 5.42 -25.83
N GLY A 66 -5.31 5.71 -24.53
CA GLY A 66 -5.24 7.06 -23.97
C GLY A 66 -6.50 7.90 -24.20
N ARG A 67 -7.60 7.31 -24.67
CA ARG A 67 -8.87 8.02 -24.88
C ARG A 67 -9.58 8.19 -23.53
N PRO A 68 -10.16 9.38 -23.24
CA PRO A 68 -10.83 9.64 -21.97
C PRO A 68 -12.09 8.77 -21.80
N LEU A 69 -12.27 8.25 -20.59
CA LEU A 69 -13.47 7.51 -20.18
C LEU A 69 -14.33 8.39 -19.26
N PRO A 70 -15.65 8.47 -19.48
CA PRO A 70 -16.54 9.19 -18.57
C PRO A 70 -16.53 8.56 -17.18
N TYR A 71 -16.46 9.40 -16.15
CA TYR A 71 -16.54 8.94 -14.77
C TYR A 71 -17.30 9.94 -13.89
N ILE A 72 -17.86 9.43 -12.79
CA ILE A 72 -18.57 10.21 -11.77
C ILE A 72 -17.97 9.85 -10.41
N LEU A 73 -17.41 10.85 -9.73
CA LEU A 73 -17.03 10.74 -8.33
C LEU A 73 -18.20 11.19 -7.45
N SER A 74 -18.82 10.24 -6.76
CA SER A 74 -19.97 10.51 -5.88
C SER A 74 -19.52 11.21 -4.60
N PRO A 75 -20.41 11.93 -3.88
CA PRO A 75 -20.10 12.50 -2.57
C PRO A 75 -19.54 11.45 -1.60
N SER A 76 -18.66 11.89 -0.71
CA SER A 76 -18.02 11.00 0.27
C SER A 76 -19.00 10.56 1.35
N GLU A 77 -19.09 9.25 1.59
CA GLU A 77 -19.81 8.67 2.72
C GLU A 77 -18.86 8.43 3.91
N PRO A 78 -19.32 8.57 5.17
CA PRO A 78 -18.46 8.50 6.35
C PRO A 78 -17.61 7.24 6.48
N ILE A 79 -18.16 6.08 6.09
CA ILE A 79 -17.49 4.78 6.23
C ILE A 79 -16.83 4.37 4.91
N LEU A 80 -17.54 4.42 3.79
CA LEU A 80 -17.07 3.84 2.53
C LEU A 80 -16.12 4.76 1.76
N GLY A 81 -16.15 6.06 2.04
CA GLY A 81 -15.54 7.08 1.19
C GLY A 81 -16.41 7.39 -0.03
N SER A 82 -15.79 7.78 -1.12
CA SER A 82 -16.47 8.19 -2.36
C SER A 82 -16.52 7.05 -3.37
N ARG A 83 -17.66 6.87 -4.02
CA ARG A 83 -17.79 5.92 -5.13
C ARG A 83 -17.30 6.57 -6.42
N LEU A 84 -16.31 5.95 -7.07
CA LEU A 84 -15.88 6.32 -8.41
C LEU A 84 -16.55 5.39 -9.42
N ARG A 85 -17.55 5.89 -10.15
CA ARG A 85 -18.20 5.16 -11.24
C ARG A 85 -17.54 5.49 -12.56
N ILE A 86 -17.12 4.49 -13.32
CA ILE A 86 -16.55 4.63 -14.67
C ILE A 86 -17.49 3.96 -15.66
N GLU A 87 -17.81 4.63 -16.76
CA GLU A 87 -18.61 4.04 -17.84
C GLU A 87 -17.67 3.35 -18.84
N LEU A 88 -17.72 2.01 -18.86
CA LEU A 88 -16.86 1.20 -19.72
C LEU A 88 -17.50 1.04 -21.11
N PRO A 89 -16.82 1.40 -22.21
CA PRO A 89 -17.28 1.05 -23.55
C PRO A 89 -17.25 -0.47 -23.75
N VAL A 90 -18.06 -0.96 -24.69
CA VAL A 90 -18.16 -2.39 -24.99
C VAL A 90 -16.80 -2.97 -25.35
N GLY A 91 -16.44 -4.07 -24.69
CA GLY A 91 -15.21 -4.80 -24.97
C GLY A 91 -13.98 -4.22 -24.26
N LEU A 92 -14.14 -3.25 -23.36
CA LEU A 92 -13.02 -2.70 -22.60
C LEU A 92 -12.50 -3.74 -21.59
N ARG A 93 -11.19 -4.01 -21.65
CA ARG A 93 -10.50 -4.89 -20.69
C ARG A 93 -9.52 -4.15 -19.80
N GLN A 94 -9.00 -3.00 -20.25
CA GLN A 94 -7.96 -2.27 -19.54
C GLN A 94 -8.23 -0.76 -19.57
N PHE A 95 -8.00 -0.12 -18.43
CA PHE A 95 -8.08 1.32 -18.27
C PHE A 95 -7.09 1.80 -17.21
N THR A 96 -6.75 3.08 -17.25
CA THR A 96 -5.84 3.73 -16.32
C THR A 96 -6.53 4.89 -15.62
N VAL A 97 -6.38 4.97 -14.31
CA VAL A 97 -6.85 6.08 -13.48
C VAL A 97 -5.64 6.85 -12.99
N ARG A 98 -5.55 8.16 -13.29
CA ARG A 98 -4.53 9.05 -12.71
C ARG A 98 -5.13 9.88 -11.60
N TYR A 99 -4.44 9.97 -10.48
CA TYR A 99 -4.97 10.59 -9.26
C TYR A 99 -3.87 11.09 -8.33
N ARG A 100 -4.29 11.76 -7.26
CA ARG A 100 -3.43 12.13 -6.13
C ARG A 100 -4.11 11.71 -4.83
N THR A 101 -3.33 11.21 -3.87
CA THR A 101 -3.86 10.94 -2.52
C THR A 101 -3.96 12.23 -1.72
N ALA A 102 -4.87 12.27 -0.75
CA ALA A 102 -4.88 13.32 0.25
C ALA A 102 -3.71 13.16 1.26
N PRO A 103 -3.24 14.27 1.87
CA PRO A 103 -2.28 14.23 2.98
C PRO A 103 -2.78 13.47 4.21
N HIS A 104 -4.11 13.47 4.39
CA HIS A 104 -4.82 12.77 5.47
C HIS A 104 -5.35 11.40 5.03
N ALA A 105 -4.83 10.82 3.94
CA ALA A 105 -5.25 9.51 3.46
C ALA A 105 -5.17 8.47 4.59
N SER A 106 -6.30 7.83 4.88
CA SER A 106 -6.45 6.98 6.06
C SER A 106 -5.47 5.81 6.17
N ALA A 107 -4.97 5.30 5.03
CA ALA A 107 -3.98 4.23 5.00
C ALA A 107 -2.55 4.73 5.21
N LEU A 108 -2.26 6.01 4.97
CA LEU A 108 -0.89 6.52 4.85
C LEU A 108 -0.50 7.28 6.10
N GLN A 109 0.51 6.78 6.80
CA GLN A 109 1.13 7.52 7.90
C GLN A 109 2.44 8.14 7.43
N TRP A 110 2.43 9.47 7.38
CA TRP A 110 3.60 10.29 7.13
C TRP A 110 4.25 10.67 8.46
N LEU A 111 5.56 10.44 8.57
CA LEU A 111 6.36 10.77 9.74
C LEU A 111 7.48 11.74 9.35
N THR A 112 7.58 12.82 10.10
CA THR A 112 8.67 13.78 10.01
C THR A 112 9.98 13.17 10.52
N PRO A 113 11.16 13.71 10.13
CA PRO A 113 12.45 13.18 10.57
C PRO A 113 12.57 13.01 12.10
N SER A 114 12.03 13.95 12.88
CA SER A 114 12.03 13.92 14.36
C SER A 114 11.21 12.79 14.95
N GLN A 115 10.19 12.31 14.24
CA GLN A 115 9.37 11.15 14.64
C GLN A 115 10.02 9.81 14.26
N THR A 116 11.13 9.83 13.50
CA THR A 116 11.86 8.62 13.13
C THR A 116 13.00 8.34 14.11
N ALA A 117 13.30 7.07 14.33
CA ALA A 117 14.42 6.66 15.19
C ALA A 117 15.79 7.17 14.69
N GLY A 118 15.90 7.55 13.41
CA GLY A 118 17.11 8.10 12.83
C GLY A 118 17.24 9.61 12.96
N GLY A 119 16.16 10.34 13.25
CA GLY A 119 16.14 11.81 13.37
C GLY A 119 16.41 12.60 12.09
N LYS A 120 16.85 11.94 11.01
CA LYS A 120 17.44 12.59 9.82
C LYS A 120 16.60 12.54 8.55
N HIS A 121 15.77 11.51 8.39
CA HIS A 121 15.00 11.28 7.16
C HIS A 121 13.53 11.06 7.49
N PRO A 122 12.60 11.51 6.64
CA PRO A 122 11.19 11.22 6.82
C PRO A 122 10.91 9.74 6.58
N PHE A 123 9.72 9.30 7.01
CA PHE A 123 9.28 7.92 6.88
C PHE A 123 7.81 7.87 6.51
N LEU A 124 7.45 7.01 5.56
CA LEU A 124 6.07 6.74 5.14
C LEU A 124 5.82 5.25 5.31
N TYR A 125 4.65 4.86 5.79
CA TYR A 125 4.17 3.50 5.69
C TYR A 125 2.67 3.46 5.42
N SER A 126 2.22 2.37 4.78
CA SER A 126 0.81 2.12 4.54
C SER A 126 0.23 1.05 5.47
N GLN A 127 -1.05 1.22 5.81
CA GLN A 127 -1.88 0.27 6.55
C GLN A 127 -3.24 0.18 5.86
N CYS A 128 -3.44 -0.83 5.02
CA CYS A 128 -4.62 -0.93 4.17
C CYS A 128 -5.77 -1.74 4.80
N GLN A 129 -5.52 -2.53 5.84
CA GLN A 129 -6.57 -3.29 6.53
C GLN A 129 -7.38 -2.38 7.47
N ALA A 130 -8.71 -2.43 7.48
CA ALA A 130 -9.57 -3.37 6.74
C ALA A 130 -9.99 -2.89 5.34
N ILE A 131 -10.28 -1.60 5.20
CA ILE A 131 -10.85 -0.97 3.99
C ILE A 131 -10.15 0.36 3.65
N HIS A 132 -8.85 0.40 3.87
CA HIS A 132 -8.04 1.61 3.67
C HIS A 132 -7.25 1.56 2.37
N ALA A 133 -7.21 0.42 1.65
CA ALA A 133 -6.57 0.32 0.33
C ALA A 133 -7.15 1.36 -0.64
N ARG A 134 -8.46 1.62 -0.57
CA ARG A 134 -9.17 2.68 -1.33
C ARG A 134 -8.68 4.11 -1.12
N SER A 135 -7.92 4.37 -0.05
CA SER A 135 -7.28 5.67 0.19
C SER A 135 -5.87 5.79 -0.39
N VAL A 136 -5.34 4.68 -0.93
CA VAL A 136 -4.05 4.62 -1.62
C VAL A 136 -4.27 4.45 -3.11
N VAL A 137 -5.17 3.55 -3.51
CA VAL A 137 -5.44 3.15 -4.90
C VAL A 137 -6.94 3.07 -5.11
N PRO A 138 -7.52 3.67 -6.17
CA PRO A 138 -8.92 3.45 -6.52
C PRO A 138 -9.08 2.01 -7.00
N LEU A 139 -9.82 1.16 -6.28
CA LEU A 139 -9.99 -0.27 -6.62
C LEU A 139 -11.25 -0.85 -5.99
N GLN A 140 -11.61 -2.09 -6.35
CA GLN A 140 -12.69 -2.83 -5.68
C GLN A 140 -12.19 -3.36 -4.33
N ASP A 141 -12.39 -2.61 -3.24
CA ASP A 141 -11.78 -2.83 -1.94
C ASP A 141 -12.59 -3.79 -1.07
N THR A 142 -12.64 -5.04 -1.54
CA THR A 142 -13.30 -6.16 -0.87
C THR A 142 -12.36 -7.35 -0.74
N PRO A 143 -12.36 -8.10 0.37
CA PRO A 143 -11.58 -9.34 0.52
C PRO A 143 -12.03 -10.46 -0.43
N ARG A 144 -13.21 -10.33 -1.06
CA ARG A 144 -13.74 -11.29 -2.03
C ARG A 144 -12.93 -11.31 -3.33
N ILE A 145 -12.45 -10.14 -3.75
CA ILE A 145 -11.66 -9.99 -4.98
C ILE A 145 -10.19 -10.15 -4.63
N ARG A 146 -9.47 -10.91 -5.46
CA ARG A 146 -8.02 -11.12 -5.31
C ARG A 146 -7.32 -10.65 -6.57
N ILE A 147 -6.34 -9.78 -6.39
CA ILE A 147 -5.61 -9.12 -7.47
C ILE A 147 -4.13 -9.52 -7.43
N ARG A 148 -3.53 -9.64 -8.61
CA ARG A 148 -2.06 -9.59 -8.75
C ARG A 148 -1.66 -8.16 -9.03
N TYR A 149 -0.43 -7.76 -8.67
CA TYR A 149 -0.01 -6.40 -8.98
C TYR A 149 1.48 -6.27 -9.26
N THR A 150 1.80 -5.35 -10.16
CA THR A 150 3.12 -4.74 -10.28
C THR A 150 3.08 -3.35 -9.67
N ALA A 151 4.17 -2.93 -9.05
CA ALA A 151 4.28 -1.61 -8.47
C ALA A 151 5.61 -0.94 -8.82
N SER A 152 5.56 0.32 -9.24
CA SER A 152 6.74 1.15 -9.47
C SER A 152 6.68 2.38 -8.57
N LEU A 153 7.59 2.47 -7.62
CA LEU A 153 7.65 3.54 -6.62
C LEU A 153 8.82 4.48 -6.90
N ARG A 154 8.50 5.72 -7.27
CA ARG A 154 9.47 6.82 -7.37
C ARG A 154 9.64 7.49 -6.02
N ILE A 155 10.85 7.45 -5.50
CA ILE A 155 11.23 7.93 -4.16
C ILE A 155 12.52 8.75 -4.24
N PRO A 156 12.78 9.65 -3.28
CA PRO A 156 14.10 10.30 -3.18
C PRO A 156 15.22 9.27 -3.07
N LYS A 157 16.31 9.42 -3.82
CA LYS A 157 17.39 8.41 -3.92
C LYS A 157 18.02 8.04 -2.57
N ALA A 158 18.01 8.97 -1.61
CA ALA A 158 18.52 8.76 -0.25
C ALA A 158 17.67 7.76 0.56
N LEU A 159 16.45 7.46 0.11
CA LEU A 159 15.51 6.56 0.76
C LEU A 159 15.45 5.21 0.04
N LYS A 160 14.83 4.24 0.70
CA LYS A 160 14.55 2.89 0.20
C LYS A 160 13.08 2.59 0.44
N ALA A 161 12.43 1.91 -0.51
CA ALA A 161 11.10 1.36 -0.31
C ALA A 161 11.19 -0.13 0.07
N VAL A 162 10.15 -0.59 0.76
CA VAL A 162 9.86 -2.00 1.00
C VAL A 162 8.39 -2.17 0.72
N MET A 163 8.03 -3.26 0.06
CA MET A 163 6.64 -3.60 -0.23
C MET A 163 6.38 -5.05 0.18
N ALA A 164 5.12 -5.38 0.45
CA ALA A 164 4.65 -6.75 0.60
C ALA A 164 4.60 -7.46 -0.77
N ALA A 165 5.71 -7.40 -1.52
CA ALA A 165 5.89 -7.94 -2.87
C ALA A 165 7.37 -8.24 -3.13
N SER A 166 7.63 -9.03 -4.17
CA SER A 166 9.00 -9.35 -4.59
C SER A 166 9.65 -8.10 -5.18
N PHE A 167 10.82 -7.72 -4.67
CA PHE A 167 11.61 -6.64 -5.26
C PHE A 167 12.26 -7.14 -6.55
N LEU A 168 12.05 -6.41 -7.65
CA LEU A 168 12.62 -6.74 -8.96
C LEU A 168 13.92 -5.99 -9.20
N ARG A 169 13.86 -4.66 -9.25
CA ARG A 169 14.99 -3.81 -9.59
C ARG A 169 14.82 -2.39 -9.04
N ARG A 170 15.92 -1.64 -9.05
CA ARG A 170 15.95 -0.21 -8.74
C ARG A 170 16.71 0.51 -9.85
N GLU A 171 16.12 1.58 -10.34
CA GLU A 171 16.69 2.47 -11.34
C GLU A 171 16.87 3.84 -10.69
N GLU A 172 18.01 4.51 -10.91
CA GLU A 172 18.28 5.81 -10.32
C GLU A 172 18.24 6.91 -11.37
N HIS A 173 17.49 7.98 -11.10
CA HIS A 173 17.27 9.10 -12.00
C HIS A 173 17.57 10.41 -11.27
N GLY A 174 18.84 10.85 -11.34
CA GLY A 174 19.29 12.11 -10.77
C GLY A 174 19.21 12.17 -9.23
N VAL A 175 18.12 12.76 -8.72
CA VAL A 175 17.83 12.87 -7.27
C VAL A 175 16.76 11.90 -6.78
N GLU A 176 16.09 11.21 -7.71
CA GLU A 176 15.07 10.20 -7.43
C GLU A 176 15.58 8.80 -7.80
N ALA A 177 14.92 7.78 -7.28
CA ALA A 177 15.08 6.39 -7.66
C ALA A 177 13.71 5.76 -7.84
N GLU A 178 13.56 4.92 -8.85
CA GLU A 178 12.37 4.13 -9.11
C GLU A 178 12.63 2.68 -8.68
N GLU A 179 11.83 2.17 -7.74
CA GLU A 179 11.90 0.79 -7.26
C GLU A 179 10.71 -0.01 -7.77
N HIS A 180 10.97 -1.13 -8.43
CA HIS A 180 9.96 -1.98 -9.05
C HIS A 180 9.72 -3.26 -8.22
N TYR A 181 8.46 -3.62 -8.08
CA TYR A 181 7.99 -4.77 -7.34
C TYR A 181 6.94 -5.56 -8.11
N GLU A 182 6.83 -6.84 -7.78
CA GLU A 182 5.85 -7.74 -8.35
C GLU A 182 5.26 -8.67 -7.29
N MET A 183 3.94 -8.78 -7.30
CA MET A 183 3.14 -9.74 -6.53
C MET A 183 2.40 -10.65 -7.50
N PRO A 184 2.99 -11.80 -7.88
CA PRO A 184 2.36 -12.72 -8.83
C PRO A 184 1.28 -13.58 -8.16
N GLN A 185 1.25 -13.67 -6.83
CA GLN A 185 0.18 -14.37 -6.12
C GLN A 185 -1.07 -13.48 -6.00
N PRO A 186 -2.27 -13.97 -6.33
CA PRO A 186 -3.49 -13.20 -6.17
C PRO A 186 -3.79 -12.99 -4.69
N VAL A 187 -3.77 -11.72 -4.26
CA VAL A 187 -3.98 -11.30 -2.87
C VAL A 187 -5.15 -10.32 -2.78
N PRO A 188 -5.90 -10.31 -1.67
CA PRO A 188 -6.91 -9.30 -1.44
C PRO A 188 -6.29 -7.90 -1.28
N PRO A 189 -6.98 -6.82 -1.69
CA PRO A 189 -6.42 -5.46 -1.73
C PRO A 189 -5.86 -4.94 -0.41
N TYR A 190 -6.46 -5.32 0.73
CA TYR A 190 -5.98 -4.89 2.05
C TYR A 190 -4.57 -5.37 2.40
N LEU A 191 -4.01 -6.35 1.66
CA LEU A 191 -2.62 -6.80 1.83
C LEU A 191 -1.60 -5.96 1.05
N LEU A 192 -2.04 -4.95 0.30
CA LEU A 192 -1.17 -3.94 -0.27
C LEU A 192 -0.51 -3.16 0.88
N ALA A 193 0.77 -3.39 1.11
CA ALA A 193 1.52 -2.73 2.16
C ALA A 193 2.88 -2.29 1.63
N PHE A 194 3.27 -1.05 1.91
CA PHE A 194 4.60 -0.54 1.59
C PHE A 194 5.08 0.45 2.64
N ALA A 195 6.39 0.65 2.69
CA ALA A 195 7.03 1.64 3.53
C ALA A 195 8.22 2.26 2.81
N VAL A 196 8.45 3.56 3.00
CA VAL A 196 9.54 4.32 2.41
C VAL A 196 10.28 5.07 3.51
N GLY A 197 11.60 4.91 3.56
CA GLY A 197 12.43 5.66 4.50
C GLY A 197 13.89 5.27 4.49
N SER A 198 14.66 5.87 5.40
CA SER A 198 16.09 5.58 5.54
C SER A 198 16.30 4.21 6.17
N ARG A 199 16.71 3.23 5.35
CA ARG A 199 17.05 1.88 5.81
C ARG A 199 18.52 1.79 6.17
N ARG A 200 18.82 1.39 7.40
CA ARG A 200 20.12 0.81 7.75
C ARG A 200 19.98 -0.71 7.80
N ARG A 201 20.46 -1.43 6.78
CA ARG A 201 20.53 -2.90 6.83
C ARG A 201 21.52 -3.28 7.94
N ARG A 202 21.07 -4.10 8.89
CA ARG A 202 21.95 -4.88 9.77
C ARG A 202 21.66 -6.35 9.51
N SER A 203 22.64 -7.08 9.00
CA SER A 203 22.60 -8.54 9.01
C SER A 203 22.84 -9.00 10.44
N TRP A 204 21.82 -9.56 11.08
CA TRP A 204 21.99 -10.21 12.37
C TRP A 204 22.34 -11.68 12.12
N GLY A 205 23.47 -12.12 12.68
CA GLY A 205 23.75 -13.56 12.86
C GLY A 205 22.66 -14.21 13.73
N ARG A 206 22.58 -15.54 13.71
CA ARG A 206 21.53 -16.30 14.42
C ARG A 206 21.37 -15.84 15.88
N ALA A 207 20.12 -15.59 16.23
CA ALA A 207 19.57 -15.47 17.58
C ALA A 207 20.29 -14.51 18.55
N ARG A 208 19.97 -13.21 18.47
CA ARG A 208 19.97 -12.32 19.65
C ARG A 208 18.72 -11.43 19.63
N ALA A 209 18.04 -11.34 20.76
CA ALA A 209 16.82 -10.56 20.95
C ALA A 209 17.07 -9.06 20.72
N CYS A 210 16.05 -8.36 20.21
CA CYS A 210 16.13 -6.95 19.85
C CYS A 210 16.27 -6.06 21.10
N GLY A 211 17.40 -5.35 21.20
CA GLY A 211 17.64 -4.33 22.21
C GLY A 211 16.90 -3.02 21.91
N ARG A 212 16.15 -2.59 22.92
CA ARG A 212 15.27 -1.42 23.19
C ARG A 212 15.40 -0.05 22.48
N SER A 213 16.20 0.21 21.44
CA SER A 213 16.35 1.62 20.98
C SER A 213 16.37 1.96 19.49
N ARG A 214 16.08 1.03 18.56
CA ARG A 214 16.23 1.33 17.11
C ARG A 214 15.13 0.70 16.27
N SER A 215 14.62 1.45 15.28
CA SER A 215 13.79 0.90 14.20
C SER A 215 14.56 -0.23 13.51
N CYS A 216 14.07 -1.47 13.61
CA CYS A 216 14.83 -2.67 13.26
C CYS A 216 14.03 -3.56 12.31
N TRP A 217 14.56 -3.87 11.12
CA TRP A 217 13.87 -4.68 10.11
C TRP A 217 14.53 -6.07 10.06
N ARG A 218 13.76 -7.16 10.01
CA ARG A 218 14.26 -8.56 10.02
C ARG A 218 13.86 -9.26 8.73
N THR A 219 14.80 -9.67 7.89
CA THR A 219 14.51 -10.67 6.83
C THR A 219 14.79 -12.08 7.36
N ARG A 220 13.81 -12.99 7.34
CA ARG A 220 14.00 -14.41 7.71
C ARG A 220 14.03 -15.23 6.41
N ARG A 221 15.19 -15.75 6.02
CA ARG A 221 15.25 -16.81 4.99
C ARG A 221 14.74 -18.11 5.62
N ARG A 222 13.50 -18.46 5.33
CA ARG A 222 13.08 -19.88 5.23
C ARG A 222 12.91 -20.18 3.74
N SER A 223 13.03 -21.44 3.38
CA SER A 223 12.73 -21.99 2.06
C SER A 223 11.36 -21.48 1.58
N SER A 224 11.36 -20.51 0.65
CA SER A 224 10.23 -19.81 0.01
C SER A 224 9.46 -18.72 0.80
N PRO A 225 9.01 -17.63 0.12
CA PRO A 225 9.83 -16.54 -0.42
C PRO A 225 10.40 -15.66 0.71
N ALA A 226 11.25 -14.68 0.38
CA ALA A 226 11.98 -13.87 1.37
C ALA A 226 11.05 -12.98 2.23
N TRP A 227 10.73 -13.44 3.44
CA TRP A 227 9.97 -12.66 4.42
C TRP A 227 10.76 -11.44 4.88
N THR A 228 10.25 -10.23 4.65
CA THR A 228 10.81 -8.97 5.19
C THR A 228 9.93 -8.45 6.32
N THR A 229 10.37 -8.57 7.57
CA THR A 229 9.73 -7.93 8.73
C THR A 229 10.17 -6.48 8.82
N CYS A 230 9.20 -5.63 9.08
CA CYS A 230 9.30 -4.19 9.12
C CYS A 230 8.97 -3.72 10.54
N CYS A 231 9.86 -3.00 11.22
CA CYS A 231 9.48 -2.33 12.48
C CYS A 231 9.27 -0.86 12.19
N ALA A 232 8.00 -0.45 12.21
CA ALA A 232 7.63 0.96 12.18
C ALA A 232 8.03 1.65 13.51
N PRO A 233 8.31 2.97 13.49
CA PRO A 233 8.45 3.76 14.71
C PRO A 233 7.18 3.66 15.58
N PRO A 234 7.26 3.88 16.89
CA PRO A 234 6.07 3.90 17.74
C PRO A 234 5.19 5.12 17.40
N SER A 235 4.19 4.93 16.54
CA SER A 235 3.05 5.83 16.32
C SER A 235 1.74 5.11 16.68
N ARG A 236 0.76 5.87 17.17
CA ARG A 236 -0.52 5.35 17.71
C ARG A 236 -1.40 4.71 16.61
N SER A 237 -1.25 3.41 16.34
CA SER A 237 -2.38 2.54 15.95
C SER A 237 -1.96 1.06 15.79
N SER A 238 -2.50 0.19 16.67
CA SER A 238 -2.62 -1.28 16.55
C SER A 238 -1.36 -2.16 16.45
N GLY A 239 -1.51 -3.45 16.81
CA GLY A 239 -0.47 -4.49 16.89
C GLY A 239 0.14 -4.93 15.54
N PRO A 240 0.93 -6.02 15.51
CA PRO A 240 1.55 -6.49 14.27
C PRO A 240 0.54 -6.80 13.16
N MET A 241 0.82 -6.35 11.92
CA MET A 241 0.07 -6.72 10.73
C MET A 241 0.89 -7.63 9.82
N THR A 242 0.32 -8.78 9.47
CA THR A 242 0.84 -9.73 8.49
C THR A 242 0.37 -9.35 7.08
N GLY A 243 1.26 -8.75 6.30
CA GLY A 243 1.18 -8.75 4.83
C GLY A 243 1.62 -10.11 4.27
N SER A 244 1.25 -10.41 3.03
CA SER A 244 1.50 -11.70 2.36
C SER A 244 2.99 -12.09 2.30
N ALA A 245 3.90 -11.11 2.28
CA ALA A 245 5.36 -11.32 2.28
C ALA A 245 6.11 -10.48 3.35
N SER A 246 5.39 -9.72 4.17
CA SER A 246 6.00 -8.82 5.16
C SER A 246 5.11 -8.64 6.38
N THR A 247 5.67 -8.78 7.59
CA THR A 247 4.97 -8.44 8.83
C THR A 247 5.48 -7.10 9.36
N CYS A 248 4.59 -6.12 9.53
CA CYS A 248 4.88 -4.86 10.22
C CYS A 248 4.52 -5.02 11.70
N SER A 249 5.48 -4.96 12.63
CA SER A 249 5.21 -5.06 14.08
C SER A 249 5.55 -3.75 14.80
N PRO A 250 4.68 -3.22 15.68
CA PRO A 250 5.05 -2.13 16.57
C PRO A 250 6.06 -2.62 17.64
N CYS A 251 7.00 -1.76 18.00
CA CYS A 251 7.91 -2.02 19.13
C CYS A 251 7.11 -1.98 20.45
N ARG A 252 6.86 -3.14 21.08
CA ARG A 252 6.25 -3.19 22.42
C ARG A 252 7.25 -2.73 23.50
N PRO A 253 6.87 -1.82 24.41
CA PRO A 253 7.63 -1.59 25.63
C PRO A 253 7.48 -2.80 26.57
N ARG A 254 8.59 -3.25 27.18
CA ARG A 254 8.54 -4.16 28.34
C ARG A 254 8.15 -3.34 29.58
N SER A 255 7.10 -3.73 30.29
CA SER A 255 6.78 -3.26 31.64
C SER A 255 7.95 -3.58 32.60
N PRO A 256 8.34 -2.66 33.51
CA PRO A 256 9.44 -2.88 34.45
C PRO A 256 8.90 -3.43 35.78
N THR A 257 8.66 -4.73 35.87
CA THR A 257 8.44 -5.40 37.17
C THR A 257 8.94 -6.83 37.09
N ALA A 258 10.19 -7.04 37.53
CA ALA A 258 10.72 -8.25 38.17
C ALA A 258 12.25 -8.14 38.23
N ALA A 259 12.75 -7.35 39.18
CA ALA A 259 14.06 -7.57 39.77
C ALA A 259 13.83 -8.17 41.16
N TRP A 260 14.81 -8.96 41.62
CA TRP A 260 14.95 -9.57 42.94
C TRP A 260 14.33 -10.96 43.13
N ARG A 261 15.15 -11.99 42.91
CA ARG A 261 15.63 -12.87 43.99
C ARG A 261 16.93 -13.57 43.59
N THR A 262 17.82 -13.58 44.57
CA THR A 262 19.25 -13.92 44.57
C THR A 262 19.50 -15.43 44.51
N ARG A 263 20.74 -15.75 44.14
CA ARG A 263 21.38 -17.08 44.17
C ARG A 263 21.19 -17.81 45.52
N ALA A 264 20.92 -19.10 45.44
CA ALA A 264 21.74 -20.18 46.00
C ALA A 264 21.53 -21.41 45.09
#